data_AF-A0AAF0RLH3-F1
#
_entry.id   AF-A0AAF0RLH3-F1
#
_cell.length_a   1.000
_cell.length_b   1.000
_cell.length_c   1.000
_cell.angle_alpha   90.00
_cell.angle_beta   90.00
_cell.angle_gamma   90.00
#
_symmetry.space_group_name_H-M   'P 1'
#
loop_
_entity.id
_entity.type
_entity.pdbx_description
1 polymer ?
#
loop_
_entity_poly.entity_id
_entity_poly.type
_entity_poly.pdbx_seq_one_letter_code
_entity_poly.pdbx_strand_id
1 'polypeptide(L)'
;MHAGDLSAALWNERALLERLVGAIRTARPAAECDAVLEDLRAVRLVRDVHLATVLRDLHRAEDAGLSALLEPGLPAPWNLILPEHVTAIRALAAEIDAQERGRPGAAPARWPAFAAAAGYR
;
A
#
# COMPACT_ATOMS: atom_id res chain seq x y z
N MET A 1 -3.11 21.37 -5.33
CA MET A 1 -3.49 19.96 -5.24
C MET A 1 -2.24 19.09 -5.23
N HIS A 2 -1.96 18.46 -4.09
CA HIS A 2 -0.76 17.65 -3.84
C HIS A 2 -0.87 16.20 -4.34
N ALA A 3 -1.71 15.97 -5.36
CA ALA A 3 -1.99 14.63 -5.89
C ALA A 3 -0.76 14.01 -6.59
N GLY A 4 0.16 14.83 -7.10
CA GLY A 4 1.43 14.37 -7.67
C GLY A 4 2.35 13.74 -6.63
N ASP A 5 2.50 14.38 -5.46
CA ASP A 5 3.31 13.85 -4.35
C ASP A 5 2.70 12.55 -3.80
N LEU A 6 1.37 12.50 -3.69
CA LEU A 6 0.65 11.29 -3.32
C LEU A 6 0.87 10.16 -4.35
N SER A 7 0.78 10.46 -5.66
CA SER A 7 1.04 9.47 -6.70
C SER A 7 2.48 8.94 -6.64
N ALA A 8 3.48 9.80 -6.41
CA ALA A 8 4.86 9.37 -6.23
C ALA A 8 5.04 8.47 -4.99
N ALA A 9 4.40 8.82 -3.87
CA ALA A 9 4.43 8.00 -2.65
C ALA A 9 3.76 6.62 -2.88
N LEU A 10 2.61 6.59 -3.55
CA LEU A 10 1.91 5.35 -3.91
C LEU A 10 2.71 4.48 -4.88
N TRP A 11 3.42 5.09 -5.84
CA TRP A 11 4.33 4.38 -6.72
C TRP A 11 5.47 3.71 -5.95
N ASN A 12 6.11 4.44 -5.03
CA ASN A 12 7.17 3.90 -4.19
C ASN A 12 6.67 2.76 -3.30
N GLU A 13 5.47 2.91 -2.73
CA GLU A 13 4.84 1.85 -1.94
C GLU A 13 4.61 0.61 -2.80
N ARG A 14 4.03 0.77 -3.99
CA ARG A 14 3.81 -0.32 -4.95
C ARG A 14 5.12 -1.06 -5.28
N ALA A 15 6.19 -0.33 -5.61
CA ALA A 15 7.47 -0.93 -5.96
C ALA A 15 8.06 -1.78 -4.81
N LEU A 16 7.93 -1.30 -3.57
CA LEU A 16 8.36 -2.06 -2.39
C LEU A 16 7.49 -3.29 -2.14
N LEU A 17 6.18 -3.20 -2.36
CA LEU A 17 5.28 -4.36 -2.28
C LEU A 17 5.61 -5.41 -3.34
N GLU A 18 5.89 -5.00 -4.58
CA GLU A 18 6.34 -5.90 -5.65
C GLU A 18 7.67 -6.58 -5.27
N ARG A 19 8.62 -5.84 -4.70
CA ARG A 19 9.88 -6.38 -4.18
C ARG A 19 9.64 -7.38 -3.05
N LEU A 20 8.72 -7.10 -2.13
CA LEU A 20 8.35 -8.00 -1.04
C LEU A 20 7.72 -9.30 -1.57
N VAL A 21 6.77 -9.20 -2.50
CA VAL A 21 6.17 -10.35 -3.19
C VAL A 21 7.25 -11.20 -3.86
N GLY A 22 8.19 -10.56 -4.57
CA GLY A 22 9.31 -11.25 -5.20
C GLY A 22 10.20 -11.99 -4.19
N ALA A 23 10.51 -11.35 -3.06
CA ALA A 23 11.31 -11.94 -1.99
C ALA A 23 10.61 -13.16 -1.35
N ILE A 24 9.31 -13.07 -1.09
CA ILE A 24 8.52 -14.19 -0.54
C ILE A 24 8.45 -15.35 -1.54
N ARG A 25 8.11 -15.08 -2.81
CA ARG A 25 8.03 -16.09 -3.87
C ARG A 25 9.33 -16.85 -4.09
N THR A 26 10.46 -16.17 -3.96
CA THR A 26 11.80 -16.76 -4.15
C THR A 26 12.42 -17.29 -2.86
N ALA A 27 11.64 -17.36 -1.77
CA ALA A 27 12.08 -17.83 -0.46
C ALA A 27 13.38 -17.16 0.03
N ARG A 28 13.50 -15.85 -0.21
CA ARG A 28 14.64 -15.05 0.27
C ARG A 28 14.77 -15.12 1.79
N PRO A 29 15.98 -14.85 2.32
CA PRO A 29 16.20 -14.80 3.76
C PRO A 29 15.22 -13.86 4.46
N ALA A 30 14.77 -14.27 5.65
CA ALA A 30 13.83 -13.52 6.49
C ALA A 30 14.21 -12.05 6.69
N ALA A 31 15.51 -11.77 6.84
CA ALA A 31 16.06 -10.43 7.03
C ALA A 31 15.89 -9.50 5.81
N GLU A 32 15.86 -10.07 4.60
CA GLU A 32 15.63 -9.28 3.38
C GLU A 32 14.18 -8.79 3.32
N CYS A 33 13.22 -9.66 3.67
CA CYS A 33 11.82 -9.26 3.81
C CYS A 33 11.64 -8.21 4.91
N ASP A 34 12.35 -8.35 6.04
CA ASP A 34 12.26 -7.38 7.14
C ASP A 34 12.78 -5.99 6.72
N ALA A 35 13.88 -5.93 5.98
CA ALA A 35 14.39 -4.67 5.44
C ALA A 35 13.37 -4.00 4.51
N VAL A 36 12.72 -4.76 3.62
CA VAL A 36 11.65 -4.23 2.76
C VAL A 36 10.47 -3.71 3.58
N LEU A 37 10.13 -4.39 4.69
CA LEU A 37 9.04 -3.98 5.56
C LEU A 37 9.33 -2.69 6.31
N GLU A 38 10.57 -2.48 6.76
CA GLU A 38 10.98 -1.19 7.33
C GLU A 38 10.88 -0.06 6.29
N ASP A 39 11.36 -0.29 5.06
CA ASP A 39 11.22 0.66 3.95
C ASP A 39 9.73 0.99 3.69
N LEU A 40 8.86 -0.03 3.70
CA LEU A 40 7.42 0.13 3.51
C LEU A 40 6.77 0.97 4.61
N ARG A 41 7.18 0.81 5.88
CA ARG A 41 6.66 1.62 6.99
C ARG A 41 7.01 3.09 6.79
N ALA A 42 8.25 3.39 6.39
CA ALA A 42 8.66 4.76 6.12
C ALA A 42 7.87 5.39 4.97
N VAL A 43 7.69 4.67 3.85
CA VAL A 43 6.93 5.16 2.71
C VAL A 43 5.45 5.35 3.03
N ARG A 44 4.85 4.46 3.84
CA ARG A 44 3.45 4.59 4.27
C ARG A 44 3.20 5.83 5.10
N LEU A 45 4.11 6.16 6.02
CA LEU A 45 4.00 7.39 6.80
C LEU A 45 3.97 8.63 5.88
N VAL A 46 4.85 8.67 4.88
CA VAL A 46 4.89 9.76 3.89
C VAL A 46 3.60 9.80 3.06
N ARG A 47 3.14 8.65 2.59
CA ARG A 47 1.87 8.52 1.87
C ARG A 47 0.70 9.04 2.69
N ASP A 48 0.61 8.69 3.98
CA ASP A 48 -0.51 9.08 4.83
C ASP A 48 -0.57 10.61 5.02
N VAL A 49 0.59 11.26 5.14
CA VAL A 49 0.68 12.74 5.17
C VAL A 49 0.15 13.35 3.86
N HIS A 50 0.55 12.79 2.71
CA HIS A 50 0.07 13.28 1.41
C HIS A 50 -1.41 12.96 1.18
N LEU A 51 -1.89 11.81 1.64
CA LEU A 51 -3.28 11.38 1.54
C LEU A 51 -4.18 12.34 2.33
N ALA A 52 -3.86 12.62 3.59
CA ALA A 52 -4.62 13.55 4.41
C ALA A 52 -4.70 14.93 3.75
N THR A 53 -3.61 15.40 3.15
CA THR A 53 -3.57 16.67 2.41
C THR A 53 -4.48 16.66 1.17
N VAL A 54 -4.45 15.59 0.38
CA VAL A 54 -5.33 15.44 -0.80
C VAL A 54 -6.80 15.32 -0.39
N LEU A 55 -7.10 14.58 0.69
CA LEU A 55 -8.48 14.45 1.18
C LEU A 55 -9.03 15.79 1.68
N ARG A 56 -8.21 16.57 2.38
CA ARG A 56 -8.54 17.94 2.78
C ARG A 56 -8.84 18.82 1.57
N ASP A 57 -8.00 18.79 0.54
CA ASP A 57 -8.21 19.53 -0.73
C ASP A 57 -9.52 19.14 -1.43
N LEU A 58 -10.01 17.91 -1.21
CA LEU A 58 -11.27 17.39 -1.75
C LEU A 58 -12.47 17.56 -0.82
N HIS A 59 -12.29 18.23 0.33
CA HIS A 59 -13.31 18.37 1.38
C HIS A 59 -13.85 17.02 1.89
N ARG A 60 -12.98 16.01 1.97
CA ARG A 60 -13.26 14.68 2.53
C ARG A 60 -12.62 14.54 3.92
N ALA A 61 -13.06 13.54 4.68
CA ALA A 61 -12.49 13.28 6.00
C ALA A 61 -11.01 12.88 5.88
N GLU A 62 -10.12 13.55 6.63
CA GLU A 62 -8.67 13.37 6.53
C GLU A 62 -8.17 12.03 7.09
N ASP A 63 -8.99 11.40 7.95
CA ASP A 63 -8.78 10.06 8.50
C ASP A 63 -9.37 8.96 7.60
N ALA A 64 -9.96 9.31 6.46
CA ALA A 64 -10.40 8.33 5.49
C ALA A 64 -9.19 7.63 4.86
N GLY A 65 -9.29 6.30 4.72
CA GLY A 65 -8.24 5.50 4.10
C GLY A 65 -8.14 5.70 2.59
N LEU A 66 -7.21 4.97 1.96
CA LEU A 66 -6.99 5.00 0.51
C LEU A 66 -8.25 4.68 -0.32
N SER A 67 -9.21 3.96 0.27
CA SER A 67 -10.54 3.67 -0.27
C SER A 67 -11.28 4.93 -0.72
N ALA A 68 -11.08 6.06 -0.02
CA ALA A 68 -11.70 7.33 -0.38
C ALA A 68 -11.25 7.83 -1.77
N LEU A 69 -10.04 7.49 -2.22
CA LEU A 69 -9.56 7.88 -3.55
C LEU A 69 -10.29 7.17 -4.69
N LEU A 70 -11.08 6.13 -4.41
CA LEU A 70 -11.91 5.44 -5.39
C LEU A 70 -13.27 6.13 -5.60
N GLU A 71 -13.62 7.06 -4.73
CA GLU A 71 -14.87 7.82 -4.84
C GLU A 71 -14.78 8.89 -5.95
N PRO A 72 -15.87 9.12 -6.71
CA PRO A 72 -15.93 10.17 -7.72
C PRO A 72 -15.60 11.55 -7.14
N GLY A 73 -14.97 12.43 -7.93
CA GLY A 73 -14.68 13.81 -7.54
C GLY A 73 -13.21 14.20 -7.59
N LEU A 74 -12.31 13.24 -7.87
CA LEU A 74 -10.94 13.57 -8.25
C LEU A 74 -10.92 14.32 -9.60
N PRO A 75 -10.10 15.36 -9.76
CA PRO A 75 -9.91 16.00 -11.07
C PRO A 75 -9.00 15.17 -11.96
N ALA A 76 -9.06 15.42 -13.27
CA ALA A 76 -8.12 14.87 -14.22
C ALA A 76 -6.69 15.43 -14.00
N PRO A 77 -5.63 14.61 -14.20
CA PRO A 77 -5.64 13.19 -14.58
C PRO A 77 -5.75 12.22 -13.37
N TRP A 78 -5.84 12.75 -12.15
CA TRP A 78 -5.74 11.99 -10.91
C TRP A 78 -6.91 11.04 -10.66
N ASN A 79 -8.07 11.32 -11.28
CA ASN A 79 -9.23 10.45 -11.31
C ASN A 79 -8.99 9.09 -11.98
N LEU A 80 -7.92 8.93 -12.75
CA LEU A 80 -7.51 7.66 -13.34
C LEU A 80 -6.29 7.07 -12.60
N ILE A 81 -5.28 7.91 -12.37
CA ILE A 81 -3.98 7.47 -11.85
C ILE A 81 -4.07 6.98 -10.39
N LEU A 82 -4.74 7.74 -9.51
CA LEU A 82 -4.78 7.37 -8.09
C LEU A 82 -5.59 6.08 -7.85
N PRO A 83 -6.77 5.87 -8.47
CA PRO A 83 -7.49 4.60 -8.37
C PRO A 83 -6.68 3.39 -8.87
N GLU A 84 -5.90 3.55 -9.93
CA GLU A 84 -5.04 2.47 -10.46
C GLU A 84 -3.99 2.06 -9.42
N HIS A 85 -3.30 3.03 -8.81
CA HIS A 85 -2.36 2.73 -7.73
C HIS A 85 -3.02 2.02 -6.55
N VAL A 86 -4.17 2.52 -6.08
CA VAL A 86 -4.90 1.91 -4.95
C VAL A 86 -5.29 0.47 -5.28
N THR A 87 -5.75 0.22 -6.50
CA THR A 87 -6.12 -1.13 -6.95
C THR A 87 -4.91 -2.06 -7.01
N ALA A 88 -3.79 -1.61 -7.57
CA ALA A 88 -2.56 -2.38 -7.65
C ALA A 88 -2.00 -2.72 -6.26
N ILE A 89 -1.96 -1.75 -5.36
CA ILE A 89 -1.50 -1.92 -3.98
C ILE A 89 -2.38 -2.95 -3.23
N ARG A 90 -3.71 -2.85 -3.38
CA ARG A 90 -4.65 -3.83 -2.80
C ARG A 90 -4.41 -5.24 -3.32
N ALA A 91 -4.17 -5.40 -4.62
CA ALA A 91 -3.89 -6.68 -5.23
C ALA A 91 -2.59 -7.30 -4.68
N LEU A 92 -1.51 -6.51 -4.58
CA LEU A 92 -0.23 -6.95 -4.02
C LEU A 92 -0.35 -7.32 -2.54
N ALA A 93 -1.09 -6.54 -1.76
CA ALA A 93 -1.36 -6.84 -0.36
C ALA A 93 -2.12 -8.17 -0.18
N ALA A 94 -3.16 -8.38 -0.99
CA ALA A 94 -3.92 -9.63 -1.00
C ALA A 94 -3.05 -10.83 -1.41
N GLU A 95 -2.11 -10.61 -2.32
CA GLU A 95 -1.17 -11.64 -2.73
C GLU A 95 -0.21 -12.03 -1.59
N ILE A 96 0.36 -11.05 -0.88
CA ILE A 96 1.20 -11.30 0.30
C ILE A 96 0.41 -12.11 1.34
N ASP A 97 -0.84 -11.72 1.60
CA ASP A 97 -1.74 -12.45 2.52
C ASP A 97 -2.04 -13.89 2.06
N ALA A 98 -2.09 -14.13 0.75
CA ALA A 98 -2.30 -15.48 0.21
C ALA A 98 -1.04 -16.35 0.34
N GLN A 99 0.14 -15.78 0.07
CA GLN A 99 1.41 -16.51 0.16
C GLN A 99 1.73 -16.91 1.61
N GLU A 100 1.48 -16.03 2.58
CA GLU A 100 1.70 -16.35 3.99
C GLU A 100 0.77 -17.45 4.50
N ARG A 101 -0.50 -17.43 4.09
CA ARG A 101 -1.47 -18.49 4.46
C ARG A 101 -1.13 -19.85 3.84
N GLY A 102 -0.51 -19.86 2.67
CA GLY A 102 -0.15 -21.07 1.95
C GLY A 102 1.16 -21.74 2.40
N ARG A 103 1.94 -21.11 3.30
CA ARG A 103 3.27 -21.57 3.66
C ARG A 103 3.22 -22.78 4.64
N PRO A 104 3.72 -23.97 4.26
CA PRO A 104 3.72 -25.15 5.14
C PRO A 104 4.63 -24.93 6.36
N GLY A 105 4.13 -25.23 7.56
CA GLY A 105 4.89 -25.08 8.81
C GLY A 105 5.11 -23.63 9.27
N ALA A 106 4.32 -22.68 8.77
CA ALA A 106 4.39 -21.30 9.22
C ALA A 106 4.09 -21.19 10.71
N ALA A 107 5.03 -20.57 11.44
CA ALA A 107 4.76 -19.94 12.74
C ALA A 107 3.52 -19.02 12.63
N PRO A 108 2.86 -18.61 13.75
CA PRO A 108 1.78 -17.62 13.68
C PRO A 108 2.17 -16.49 12.74
N ALA A 109 1.25 -16.13 11.83
CA ALA A 109 1.50 -15.27 10.68
C ALA A 109 2.54 -14.21 11.04
N ARG A 110 3.73 -14.31 10.43
CA ARG A 110 4.85 -13.42 10.75
C ARG A 110 4.46 -11.96 10.54
N TRP A 111 3.48 -11.76 9.66
CA TRP A 111 2.85 -10.49 9.39
C TRP A 111 1.34 -10.61 9.68
N PRO A 112 0.75 -9.73 10.52
CA PRO A 112 -0.71 -9.65 10.63
C PRO A 112 -1.28 -9.35 9.25
N ALA A 113 -2.54 -9.75 9.00
CA ALA A 113 -3.22 -9.58 7.70
C ALA A 113 -2.85 -8.24 7.06
N PHE A 114 -1.98 -8.29 6.05
CA PHE A 114 -1.20 -7.17 5.55
C PHE A 114 -2.13 -6.11 4.98
N ALA A 115 -3.23 -6.54 4.36
CA ALA A 115 -4.27 -5.63 3.89
C ALA A 115 -5.01 -4.88 5.01
N ALA A 116 -5.24 -5.51 6.16
CA ALA A 116 -5.90 -4.89 7.29
C ALA A 116 -4.96 -3.93 8.04
N ALA A 117 -3.73 -4.36 8.29
CA ALA A 117 -2.73 -3.58 9.02
C ALA A 117 -2.26 -2.33 8.25
N ALA A 118 -2.39 -2.33 6.92
CA ALA A 118 -1.95 -1.25 6.05
C ALA A 118 -3.05 -0.22 5.68
N GLY A 119 -4.28 -0.40 6.18
CA GLY A 119 -5.40 0.49 5.88
C GLY A 119 -5.91 0.39 4.43
N TYR A 120 -5.74 -0.77 3.78
CA TYR A 120 -6.20 -0.98 2.40
C TYR A 120 -7.66 -1.42 2.28
N ARG A 121 -8.33 -1.71 3.40
CA ARG A 121 -9.73 -2.18 3.43
C ARG A 121 -10.73 -1.04 3.26
#